data_AF-A0A8B8Y482-F1
#
_entry.id   AF-A0A8B8Y482-F1
#
_cell.length_a   1.000
_cell.length_b   1.000
_cell.length_c   1.000
_cell.angle_alpha   90.00
_cell.angle_beta   90.00
_cell.angle_gamma   90.00
#
_symmetry.space_group_name_H-M   'P 1'
#
loop_
_entity.id
_entity.type
_entity.pdbx_description
1 polymer ?
#
loop_
_entity_poly.entity_id
_entity_poly.type
_entity_poly.pdbx_seq_one_letter_code
_entity_poly.pdbx_strand_id
1 'polypeptide(L)'
;MDVVLESLKCLCNLVLSSPVAQVLAAEAGLVVRLAERVRLYRQRSFPHDVQFFDLRLLFLLTALRADVRQQLFQELQGVHLLTEALELTLGMTPGERPPELLPPQETERAMEILKVLFNITFDSIKREVDEEDTALYRHLGTLLRHCVMVAAAGDRTEEFHGHTVNLLGNLPLKCLDVLLTLEPHEGSLEFLGVNMDVIGVLLSFLEKRLHQTHRLKESVAPALSVLTECARVHRPARKFLKAQVLPPLRDVRTRPEVGELLRNKLVRLMTHLDTDVKRVAAEFLFVLCSESVPRFIKYTGYGNAAGLLAARGLMAGGRPEGQYSEDEDTDTDEYKEAKASINPVTGRVEEKPPDPTEGMTEEQKEHEAMKLVTMFDRLSRHRVIQPMGMSPRGQLTSLQDAMCETMEAQLSSDPDSDPD
;
A
#
# COMPACT_ATOMS: atom_id res chain seq x y z
N MET A 1 2.60 -13.62 43.39
CA MET A 1 2.45 -13.09 42.01
C MET A 1 2.10 -11.61 42.02
N ASP A 2 1.36 -11.14 43.03
CA ASP A 2 0.92 -9.73 43.14
C ASP A 2 2.08 -8.72 43.12
N VAL A 3 3.18 -9.00 43.83
CA VAL A 3 4.38 -8.14 43.81
C VAL A 3 4.97 -8.02 42.40
N VAL A 4 4.96 -9.10 41.62
CA VAL A 4 5.48 -9.11 40.24
C VAL A 4 4.61 -8.22 39.36
N LEU A 5 3.28 -8.38 39.45
CA LEU A 5 2.34 -7.60 38.67
C LEU A 5 2.46 -6.09 38.96
N GLU A 6 2.45 -5.70 40.24
CA GLU A 6 2.55 -4.28 40.60
C GLU A 6 3.92 -3.70 40.23
N SER A 7 4.99 -4.48 40.34
CA SER A 7 6.32 -4.05 39.88
C SER A 7 6.34 -3.78 38.37
N LEU A 8 5.72 -4.63 37.56
CA LEU A 8 5.63 -4.44 36.12
C LEU A 8 4.81 -3.20 35.75
N LYS A 9 3.68 -2.97 36.43
CA LYS A 9 2.89 -1.74 36.26
C LYS A 9 3.72 -0.49 36.55
N CYS A 10 4.45 -0.49 37.66
CA CYS A 10 5.36 0.61 38.02
C CYS A 10 6.43 0.83 36.94
N LEU A 11 7.08 -0.24 36.46
CA LEU A 11 8.09 -0.15 35.40
C LEU A 11 7.49 0.39 34.09
N CYS A 12 6.32 -0.08 33.67
CA CYS A 12 5.63 0.44 32.49
C CYS A 12 5.38 1.95 32.60
N ASN A 13 4.88 2.42 33.75
CA ASN A 13 4.60 3.84 33.96
C ASN A 13 5.88 4.69 33.95
N LEU A 14 6.96 4.19 34.57
CA LEU A 14 8.25 4.88 34.63
C LEU A 14 8.89 4.96 33.24
N VAL A 15 8.95 3.85 32.51
CA VAL A 15 9.53 3.78 31.16
C VAL A 15 8.75 4.64 30.18
N LEU A 16 7.41 4.64 30.26
CA LEU A 16 6.57 5.48 29.40
C LEU A 16 6.81 6.98 29.62
N SER A 17 7.04 7.40 30.87
CA SER A 17 7.01 8.82 31.24
C SER A 17 8.40 9.45 31.43
N SER A 18 9.45 8.65 31.64
CA SER A 18 10.79 9.13 31.98
C SER A 18 11.86 8.63 31.02
N PRO A 19 12.48 9.53 30.22
CA PRO A 19 13.63 9.19 29.37
C PRO A 19 14.81 8.62 30.16
N VAL A 20 15.02 9.07 31.40
CA VAL A 20 16.08 8.55 32.28
C VAL A 20 15.80 7.10 32.65
N ALA A 21 14.55 6.76 32.96
CA ALA A 21 14.16 5.37 33.24
C ALA A 21 14.34 4.47 32.01
N GLN A 22 14.11 4.97 30.80
CA GLN A 22 14.35 4.22 29.56
C GLN A 22 15.84 3.86 29.38
N VAL A 23 16.75 4.81 29.65
CA VAL A 23 18.20 4.56 29.60
C VAL A 23 18.62 3.53 30.65
N LEU A 24 18.21 3.73 31.90
CA LEU A 24 18.56 2.82 32.99
C LEU A 24 17.98 1.41 32.78
N ALA A 25 16.78 1.29 32.20
CA ALA A 25 16.18 0.01 31.86
C ALA A 25 16.95 -0.73 30.76
N ALA A 26 17.47 0.01 29.76
CA ALA A 26 18.33 -0.55 28.72
C ALA A 26 19.68 -1.02 29.29
N GLU A 27 20.34 -0.18 30.09
CA GLU A 27 21.61 -0.51 30.75
C GLU A 27 21.49 -1.71 31.71
N ALA A 28 20.35 -1.82 32.41
CA ALA A 28 20.05 -2.96 33.27
C ALA A 28 19.72 -4.26 32.52
N GLY A 29 19.63 -4.23 31.18
CA GLY A 29 19.37 -5.42 30.36
C GLY A 29 18.00 -6.05 30.61
N LEU A 30 16.97 -5.26 30.97
CA LEU A 30 15.65 -5.79 31.31
C LEU A 30 15.03 -6.61 30.18
N VAL A 31 15.33 -6.26 28.93
CA VAL A 31 14.84 -6.96 27.73
C VAL A 31 15.23 -8.43 27.72
N VAL A 32 16.43 -8.79 28.19
CA VAL A 32 16.93 -10.17 28.21
C VAL A 32 16.05 -11.02 29.12
N ARG A 33 15.79 -10.54 30.34
CA ARG A 33 14.98 -11.26 31.33
C ARG A 33 13.50 -11.31 30.95
N LEU A 34 12.99 -10.27 30.28
CA LEU A 34 11.63 -10.27 29.73
C LEU A 34 11.50 -11.31 28.62
N ALA A 35 12.44 -11.35 27.67
CA ALA A 35 12.44 -12.34 26.59
C ALA A 35 12.54 -13.77 27.13
N GLU A 36 13.43 -14.02 28.09
CA GLU A 36 13.52 -15.32 28.79
C GLU A 36 12.18 -15.74 29.40
N ARG A 37 11.46 -14.83 30.06
CA ARG A 37 10.16 -15.14 30.67
C ARG A 37 9.07 -15.40 29.64
N VAL A 38 9.04 -14.66 28.54
CA VAL A 38 8.13 -14.91 27.40
C VAL A 38 8.38 -16.31 26.82
N ARG A 39 9.65 -16.72 26.68
CA ARG A 39 10.01 -18.07 26.22
C ARG A 39 9.45 -19.19 27.09
N LEU A 40 9.28 -18.91 28.39
CA LEU A 40 8.76 -19.87 29.36
C LEU A 40 7.23 -19.98 29.38
N TYR A 41 6.48 -19.17 28.61
CA TYR A 41 5.01 -19.21 28.60
C TYR A 41 4.44 -20.59 28.23
N ARG A 42 5.13 -21.34 27.34
CA ARG A 42 4.73 -22.69 26.96
C ARG A 42 4.96 -23.73 28.08
N GLN A 43 5.92 -23.47 28.97
CA GLN A 43 6.35 -24.42 30.01
C GLN A 43 5.77 -24.11 31.40
N ARG A 44 5.43 -22.84 31.65
CA ARG A 44 4.98 -22.36 32.96
C ARG A 44 3.72 -21.53 32.79
N SER A 45 2.73 -21.84 33.62
CA SER A 45 1.49 -21.06 33.67
C SER A 45 1.72 -19.77 34.46
N PHE A 46 1.78 -18.64 33.73
CA PHE A 46 1.75 -17.30 34.31
C PHE A 46 0.35 -16.69 34.20
N PRO A 47 -0.13 -15.93 35.19
CA PRO A 47 -1.41 -15.23 35.08
C PRO A 47 -1.45 -14.28 33.88
N HIS A 48 -2.63 -14.11 33.29
CA HIS A 48 -2.87 -13.23 32.14
C HIS A 48 -2.25 -11.83 32.35
N ASP A 49 -2.55 -11.18 33.48
CA ASP A 49 -2.10 -9.81 33.74
C ASP A 49 -0.57 -9.70 33.74
N VAL A 50 0.13 -10.70 34.29
CA VAL A 50 1.60 -10.72 34.30
C VAL A 50 2.11 -10.84 32.87
N GLN A 51 1.55 -11.76 32.08
CA GLN A 51 1.96 -11.92 30.67
C GLN A 51 1.70 -10.66 29.84
N PHE A 52 0.55 -10.01 30.06
CA PHE A 52 0.18 -8.78 29.38
C PHE A 52 1.15 -7.64 29.73
N PHE A 53 1.44 -7.42 31.02
CA PHE A 53 2.35 -6.35 31.43
C PHE A 53 3.82 -6.62 31.05
N ASP A 54 4.22 -7.89 30.92
CA ASP A 54 5.51 -8.26 30.34
C ASP A 54 5.64 -7.82 28.88
N LEU A 55 4.63 -8.16 28.07
CA LEU A 55 4.57 -7.79 26.65
C LEU A 55 4.44 -6.28 26.49
N ARG A 56 3.66 -5.62 27.36
CA ARG A 56 3.51 -4.16 27.39
C ARG A 56 4.83 -3.46 27.68
N LEU A 57 5.58 -3.94 28.68
CA LEU A 57 6.89 -3.39 29.00
C LEU A 57 7.87 -3.61 27.85
N LEU A 58 7.85 -4.80 27.24
CA LEU A 58 8.65 -5.12 26.05
C LEU A 58 8.31 -4.19 24.87
N PHE A 59 7.02 -3.90 24.64
CA PHE A 59 6.57 -2.94 23.65
C PHE A 59 7.11 -1.53 23.92
N LEU A 60 6.99 -1.04 25.16
CA LEU A 60 7.47 0.29 25.53
C LEU A 60 8.99 0.42 25.33
N LEU A 61 9.76 -0.57 25.80
CA LEU A 61 11.21 -0.57 25.65
C LEU A 61 11.62 -0.59 24.16
N THR A 62 11.02 -1.46 23.37
CA THR A 62 11.34 -1.57 21.93
C THR A 62 10.82 -0.40 21.09
N ALA A 63 9.78 0.30 21.53
CA ALA A 63 9.30 1.51 20.87
C ALA A 63 10.24 2.70 21.13
N LEU A 64 10.67 2.87 22.38
CA LEU A 64 11.34 4.08 22.87
C LEU A 64 12.88 4.00 22.75
N ARG A 65 13.46 2.79 22.64
CA ARG A 65 14.91 2.56 22.63
C ARG A 65 15.34 1.73 21.41
N ALA A 66 16.11 2.35 20.53
CA ALA A 66 16.60 1.72 19.30
C ALA A 66 17.64 0.62 19.56
N ASP A 67 18.48 0.80 20.57
CA ASP A 67 19.45 -0.20 21.06
C ASP A 67 18.74 -1.46 21.59
N VAL A 68 17.70 -1.29 22.41
CA VAL A 68 16.91 -2.41 22.93
C VAL A 68 16.16 -3.13 21.79
N ARG A 69 15.65 -2.38 20.82
CA ARG A 69 15.02 -2.93 19.61
C ARG A 69 15.99 -3.79 18.80
N GLN A 70 17.20 -3.29 18.53
CA GLN A 70 18.23 -4.05 17.81
C GLN A 70 18.69 -5.28 18.60
N GLN A 71 18.88 -5.14 19.91
CA GLN A 71 19.23 -6.26 20.79
C GLN A 71 18.17 -7.37 20.76
N LEU A 72 16.88 -7.00 20.86
CA LEU A 72 15.80 -7.97 20.80
C LEU A 72 15.74 -8.66 19.42
N PHE A 73 15.93 -7.91 18.34
CA PHE A 73 15.91 -8.45 16.98
C PHE A 73 17.07 -9.43 16.72
N GLN A 74 18.31 -9.00 16.94
CA GLN A 74 19.52 -9.74 16.53
C GLN A 74 19.99 -10.74 17.60
N GLU A 75 20.22 -10.28 18.83
CA GLU A 75 20.86 -11.09 19.88
C GLU A 75 19.88 -12.09 20.50
N LEU A 76 18.64 -11.67 20.71
CA LEU A 76 17.62 -12.46 21.41
C LEU A 76 16.66 -13.21 20.49
N GLN A 77 16.87 -13.14 19.16
CA GLN A 77 16.03 -13.83 18.16
C GLN A 77 14.54 -13.51 18.35
N GLY A 78 14.24 -12.23 18.58
CA GLY A 78 12.92 -11.75 19.02
C GLY A 78 11.79 -12.08 18.07
N VAL A 79 12.05 -12.15 16.75
CA VAL A 79 11.04 -12.55 15.77
C VAL A 79 10.61 -13.99 16.01
N HIS A 80 11.55 -14.93 16.14
CA HIS A 80 11.24 -16.33 16.44
C HIS A 80 10.47 -16.46 17.76
N LEU A 81 11.00 -15.84 18.83
CA LEU A 81 10.40 -15.88 20.16
C LEU A 81 8.95 -15.36 20.19
N LEU A 82 8.70 -14.22 19.55
CA LEU A 82 7.38 -13.61 19.52
C LEU A 82 6.43 -14.31 18.54
N THR A 83 6.95 -14.96 17.50
CA THR A 83 6.16 -15.81 16.60
C THR A 83 5.63 -17.04 17.35
N GLU A 84 6.47 -17.71 18.15
CA GLU A 84 6.03 -18.81 19.02
C GLU A 84 5.01 -18.34 20.08
N ALA A 85 5.23 -17.16 20.67
CA ALA A 85 4.29 -16.58 21.63
C ALA A 85 2.94 -16.23 20.98
N LEU A 86 2.96 -15.74 19.73
CA LEU A 86 1.74 -15.45 18.96
C LEU A 86 0.99 -16.75 18.63
N GLU A 87 1.68 -17.77 18.14
CA GLU A 87 1.10 -19.09 17.85
C GLU A 87 0.41 -19.68 19.08
N LEU A 88 1.09 -19.64 20.25
CA LEU A 88 0.52 -20.08 21.52
C LEU A 88 -0.73 -19.27 21.91
N THR A 89 -0.71 -17.94 21.71
CA THR A 89 -1.81 -17.05 22.06
C THR A 89 -3.03 -17.26 21.16
N LEU A 90 -2.81 -17.61 19.89
CA LEU A 90 -3.87 -17.91 18.92
C LEU A 90 -4.44 -19.32 19.08
N GLY A 91 -3.83 -20.18 19.92
CA GLY A 91 -4.26 -21.57 20.08
C GLY A 91 -4.02 -22.42 18.83
N MET A 92 -3.07 -22.05 17.98
CA MET A 92 -2.76 -22.80 16.75
C MET A 92 -1.78 -23.94 17.06
N THR A 93 -2.28 -25.01 17.65
CA THR A 93 -1.53 -26.24 17.90
C THR A 93 -1.70 -27.21 16.72
N PRO A 94 -0.67 -28.03 16.39
CA PRO A 94 -0.80 -29.03 15.33
C PRO A 94 -1.91 -30.03 15.64
N GLY A 95 -2.97 -30.04 14.80
CA GLY A 95 -4.07 -31.02 14.87
C GLY A 95 -5.39 -30.48 15.43
N GLU A 96 -5.44 -29.25 15.95
CA GLU A 96 -6.68 -28.60 16.39
C GLU A 96 -7.15 -27.58 15.36
N ARG A 97 -8.48 -27.44 15.21
CA ARG A 97 -9.02 -26.37 14.37
C ARG A 97 -8.82 -25.04 15.08
N PRO A 98 -8.28 -24.03 14.39
CA PRO A 98 -8.13 -22.71 14.97
C PRO A 98 -9.47 -22.15 15.47
N PRO A 99 -9.48 -21.38 16.57
CA PRO A 99 -10.70 -20.77 17.09
C PRO A 99 -11.24 -19.71 16.14
N GLU A 100 -12.54 -19.73 15.85
CA GLU A 100 -13.21 -18.74 15.00
C GLU A 100 -13.31 -17.35 15.67
N LEU A 101 -13.30 -17.32 17.01
CA LEU A 101 -13.37 -16.12 17.83
C LEU A 101 -12.24 -16.13 18.87
N LEU A 102 -11.42 -15.08 18.85
CA LEU A 102 -10.34 -14.91 19.83
C LEU A 102 -10.90 -14.28 21.11
N PRO A 103 -10.73 -14.90 22.30
CA PRO A 103 -11.26 -14.34 23.53
C PRO A 103 -10.56 -13.03 23.95
N PRO A 104 -11.14 -12.25 24.88
CA PRO A 104 -10.65 -10.92 25.20
C PRO A 104 -9.20 -10.86 25.68
N GLN A 105 -8.80 -11.79 26.55
CA GLN A 105 -7.47 -11.82 27.15
C GLN A 105 -6.40 -12.21 26.13
N GLU A 106 -6.71 -13.14 25.23
CA GLU A 106 -5.86 -13.59 24.13
C GLU A 106 -5.69 -12.46 23.11
N THR A 107 -6.78 -11.75 22.80
CA THR A 107 -6.75 -10.58 21.90
C THR A 107 -5.79 -9.51 22.43
N GLU A 108 -5.84 -9.18 23.71
CA GLU A 108 -4.94 -8.18 24.31
C GLU A 108 -3.47 -8.60 24.23
N ARG A 109 -3.16 -9.85 24.55
CA ARG A 109 -1.78 -10.37 24.45
C ARG A 109 -1.31 -10.43 23.01
N ALA A 110 -2.15 -10.88 22.09
CA ALA A 110 -1.83 -10.96 20.66
C ALA A 110 -1.54 -9.56 20.11
N MET A 111 -2.35 -8.54 20.45
CA MET A 111 -2.09 -7.17 20.03
C MET A 111 -0.77 -6.62 20.58
N GLU A 112 -0.42 -6.87 21.85
CA GLU A 112 0.89 -6.47 22.37
C GLU A 112 2.04 -7.18 21.65
N ILE A 113 1.92 -8.49 21.37
CA ILE A 113 2.91 -9.25 20.59
C ILE A 113 3.07 -8.66 19.18
N LEU A 114 1.97 -8.39 18.47
CA LEU A 114 1.98 -7.78 17.14
C LEU A 114 2.65 -6.41 17.14
N LYS A 115 2.44 -5.60 18.18
CA LYS A 115 3.08 -4.29 18.33
C LYS A 115 4.59 -4.41 18.58
N VAL A 116 5.04 -5.36 19.41
CA VAL A 116 6.48 -5.61 19.60
C VAL A 116 7.11 -6.12 18.30
N LEU A 117 6.46 -7.07 17.62
CA LEU A 117 6.90 -7.58 16.31
C LEU A 117 7.02 -6.45 15.29
N PHE A 118 6.03 -5.56 15.21
CA PHE A 118 6.10 -4.38 14.34
C PHE A 118 7.31 -3.52 14.67
N ASN A 119 7.53 -3.20 15.95
CA ASN A 119 8.68 -2.40 16.38
C ASN A 119 10.01 -3.03 15.99
N ILE A 120 10.19 -4.34 16.13
CA ILE A 120 11.49 -4.97 15.83
C ILE A 120 11.70 -5.27 14.34
N THR A 121 10.66 -5.14 13.50
CA THR A 121 10.74 -5.49 12.08
C THR A 121 10.73 -4.30 11.12
N PHE A 122 10.23 -3.11 11.54
CA PHE A 122 9.98 -2.00 10.61
C PHE A 122 11.23 -1.44 9.90
N ASP A 123 12.38 -1.42 10.57
CA ASP A 123 13.66 -0.90 10.04
C ASP A 123 14.74 -1.99 9.85
N SER A 124 14.49 -3.17 10.40
CA SER A 124 15.50 -4.21 10.56
C SER A 124 15.45 -5.29 9.48
N ILE A 125 14.30 -5.49 8.84
CA ILE A 125 14.15 -6.44 7.73
C ILE A 125 14.75 -5.82 6.47
N LYS A 126 15.83 -6.44 5.97
CA LYS A 126 16.42 -6.07 4.68
C LYS A 126 15.56 -6.62 3.53
N ARG A 127 15.67 -5.98 2.36
CA ARG A 127 15.01 -6.48 1.13
C ARG A 127 15.47 -7.88 0.73
N GLU A 128 16.71 -8.22 1.06
CA GLU A 128 17.27 -9.55 0.89
C GLU A 128 17.38 -10.23 2.25
N VAL A 129 16.81 -11.43 2.32
CA VAL A 129 16.66 -12.24 3.52
C VAL A 129 17.11 -13.65 3.17
N ASP A 130 17.87 -14.29 4.04
CA ASP A 130 18.36 -15.66 3.85
C ASP A 130 17.21 -16.69 3.88
N GLU A 131 17.52 -17.96 3.59
CA GLU A 131 16.49 -19.01 3.48
C GLU A 131 15.84 -19.35 4.83
N GLU A 132 16.60 -19.30 5.93
CA GLU A 132 16.12 -19.61 7.28
C GLU A 132 15.13 -18.54 7.77
N ASP A 133 15.51 -17.27 7.67
CA ASP A 133 14.64 -16.14 7.98
C ASP A 133 13.42 -16.10 7.05
N THR A 134 13.57 -16.50 5.78
CA THR A 134 12.44 -16.59 4.85
C THR A 134 11.40 -17.60 5.34
N ALA A 135 11.83 -18.77 5.83
CA ALA A 135 10.92 -19.77 6.39
C ALA A 135 10.21 -19.23 7.65
N LEU A 136 10.95 -18.53 8.52
CA LEU A 136 10.38 -17.89 9.71
C LEU A 136 9.33 -16.82 9.34
N TYR A 137 9.62 -15.94 8.38
CA TYR A 137 8.66 -14.92 7.94
C TYR A 137 7.45 -15.50 7.23
N ARG A 138 7.58 -16.62 6.51
CA ARG A 138 6.42 -17.34 5.94
C ARG A 138 5.56 -17.98 7.02
N HIS A 139 6.19 -18.56 8.05
CA HIS A 139 5.46 -19.08 9.19
C HIS A 139 4.70 -17.95 9.92
N LEU A 140 5.38 -16.84 10.22
CA LEU A 140 4.73 -15.64 10.77
C LEU A 140 3.60 -15.15 9.86
N GLY A 141 3.81 -15.06 8.55
CA GLY A 141 2.78 -14.68 7.58
C GLY A 141 1.56 -15.61 7.60
N THR A 142 1.75 -16.89 7.88
CA THR A 142 0.66 -17.87 8.07
C THR A 142 -0.13 -17.60 9.34
N LEU A 143 0.55 -17.23 10.45
CA LEU A 143 -0.13 -16.79 11.67
C LEU A 143 -0.94 -15.49 11.42
N LEU A 144 -0.35 -14.53 10.70
CA LEU A 144 -1.02 -13.26 10.38
C LEU A 144 -2.20 -13.45 9.45
N ARG A 145 -2.12 -14.38 8.50
CA ARG A 145 -3.26 -14.81 7.68
C ARG A 145 -4.42 -15.25 8.57
N HIS A 146 -4.14 -16.07 9.58
CA HIS A 146 -5.15 -16.48 10.55
C HIS A 146 -5.70 -15.29 11.35
N CYS A 147 -4.84 -14.37 11.82
CA CYS A 147 -5.28 -13.15 12.51
C CYS A 147 -6.21 -12.28 11.66
N VAL A 148 -6.00 -12.18 10.35
CA VAL A 148 -6.89 -11.45 9.43
C VAL A 148 -8.27 -12.13 9.34
N MET A 149 -8.30 -13.47 9.36
CA MET A 149 -9.54 -14.23 9.19
C MET A 149 -10.37 -14.36 10.48
N VAL A 150 -9.74 -14.24 11.64
CA VAL A 150 -10.42 -14.40 12.94
C VAL A 150 -11.04 -13.09 13.42
N ALA A 151 -12.22 -13.22 14.05
CA ALA A 151 -12.84 -12.13 14.79
C ALA A 151 -12.28 -12.08 16.22
N ALA A 152 -12.08 -10.87 16.74
CA ALA A 152 -11.74 -10.66 18.14
C ALA A 152 -13.00 -10.39 18.96
N ALA A 153 -13.06 -10.91 20.19
CA ALA A 153 -14.18 -10.67 21.07
C ALA A 153 -14.38 -9.17 21.38
N GLY A 154 -15.65 -8.73 21.35
CA GLY A 154 -16.05 -7.33 21.50
C GLY A 154 -15.74 -6.48 20.26
N ASP A 155 -15.63 -5.17 20.45
CA ASP A 155 -15.47 -4.21 19.34
C ASP A 155 -14.00 -4.03 18.90
N ARG A 156 -13.12 -4.99 19.23
CA ARG A 156 -11.66 -4.89 19.02
C ARG A 156 -11.14 -5.53 17.74
N THR A 157 -12.03 -6.13 16.94
CA THR A 157 -11.65 -6.81 15.69
C THR A 157 -10.92 -5.87 14.74
N GLU A 158 -11.39 -4.64 14.58
CA GLU A 158 -10.77 -3.67 13.67
C GLU A 158 -9.37 -3.21 14.14
N GLU A 159 -9.18 -3.04 15.45
CA GLU A 159 -7.89 -2.70 16.06
C GLU A 159 -6.90 -3.86 15.88
N PHE A 160 -7.34 -5.09 16.16
CA PHE A 160 -6.55 -6.30 15.99
C PHE A 160 -6.11 -6.53 14.53
N HIS A 161 -7.04 -6.37 13.57
CA HIS A 161 -6.73 -6.41 12.14
C HIS A 161 -5.76 -5.30 11.75
N GLY A 162 -5.89 -4.09 12.32
CA GLY A 162 -4.94 -3.00 12.08
C GLY A 162 -3.50 -3.35 12.46
N HIS A 163 -3.28 -3.91 13.64
CA HIS A 163 -1.96 -4.36 14.06
C HIS A 163 -1.42 -5.51 13.19
N THR A 164 -2.30 -6.41 12.76
CA THR A 164 -1.95 -7.52 11.86
C THR A 164 -1.49 -7.01 10.50
N VAL A 165 -2.24 -6.09 9.89
CA VAL A 165 -1.91 -5.49 8.59
C VAL A 165 -0.65 -4.64 8.65
N ASN A 166 -0.43 -3.91 9.74
CA ASN A 166 0.82 -3.16 9.94
C ASN A 166 2.04 -4.10 9.93
N LEU A 167 1.94 -5.26 10.59
CA LEU A 167 3.03 -6.23 10.60
C LEU A 167 3.20 -6.94 9.25
N LEU A 168 2.11 -7.25 8.54
CA LEU A 168 2.18 -7.76 7.16
C LEU A 168 2.95 -6.81 6.25
N GLY A 169 2.79 -5.50 6.44
CA GLY A 169 3.52 -4.47 5.68
C GLY A 169 5.05 -4.48 5.91
N ASN A 170 5.53 -5.11 6.99
CA ASN A 170 6.96 -5.23 7.27
C ASN A 170 7.58 -6.52 6.71
N LEU A 171 6.77 -7.51 6.35
CA LEU A 171 7.30 -8.79 5.86
C LEU A 171 7.97 -8.65 4.49
N PRO A 172 8.99 -9.47 4.18
CA PRO A 172 9.56 -9.52 2.84
C PRO A 172 8.49 -9.88 1.80
N LEU A 173 8.52 -9.20 0.65
CA LEU A 173 7.51 -9.35 -0.42
C LEU A 173 7.31 -10.81 -0.87
N LYS A 174 8.41 -11.58 -0.93
CA LYS A 174 8.42 -13.00 -1.31
C LYS A 174 7.69 -13.92 -0.32
N CYS A 175 7.36 -13.42 0.87
CA CYS A 175 6.67 -14.17 1.93
C CYS A 175 5.16 -13.85 2.00
N LEU A 176 4.68 -12.86 1.23
CA LEU A 176 3.24 -12.53 1.17
C LEU A 176 2.46 -13.53 0.30
N ASP A 177 3.15 -14.42 -0.41
CA ASP A 177 2.57 -15.54 -1.16
C ASP A 177 1.68 -16.43 -0.27
N VAL A 178 2.07 -16.62 1.00
CA VAL A 178 1.31 -17.40 1.99
C VAL A 178 -0.13 -16.92 2.20
N LEU A 179 -0.43 -15.66 1.89
CA LEU A 179 -1.79 -15.12 2.02
C LEU A 179 -2.77 -15.75 1.01
N LEU A 180 -2.25 -16.35 -0.07
CA LEU A 180 -3.02 -16.91 -1.18
C LEU A 180 -2.90 -18.44 -1.31
N THR A 181 -2.19 -19.11 -0.39
CA THR A 181 -1.98 -20.57 -0.42
C THR A 181 -3.08 -21.39 0.25
N LEU A 182 -4.19 -20.77 0.68
CA LEU A 182 -5.32 -21.49 1.26
C LEU A 182 -5.98 -22.37 0.19
N GLU A 183 -6.23 -23.63 0.54
CA GLU A 183 -7.03 -24.52 -0.31
C GLU A 183 -8.48 -24.01 -0.35
N PRO A 184 -9.09 -23.90 -1.53
CA PRO A 184 -10.51 -23.59 -1.65
C PRO A 184 -11.35 -24.67 -0.97
N HIS A 185 -12.34 -24.26 -0.19
CA HIS A 185 -13.31 -25.16 0.44
C HIS A 185 -14.74 -24.68 0.15
N GLU A 186 -15.75 -25.52 0.46
CA GLU A 186 -17.15 -25.13 0.32
C GLU A 186 -17.44 -23.83 1.09
N GLY A 187 -18.00 -22.84 0.41
CA GLY A 187 -18.30 -21.52 0.97
C GLY A 187 -17.16 -20.50 0.93
N SER A 188 -15.96 -20.88 0.46
CA SER A 188 -14.87 -19.93 0.24
C SER A 188 -15.11 -19.02 -0.96
N LEU A 189 -14.58 -17.81 -0.92
CA LEU A 189 -14.55 -16.89 -2.05
C LEU A 189 -13.50 -17.35 -3.06
N GLU A 190 -13.92 -18.06 -4.10
CA GLU A 190 -13.02 -18.56 -5.13
C GLU A 190 -12.98 -17.62 -6.35
N PHE A 191 -11.78 -17.36 -6.87
CA PHE A 191 -11.59 -16.67 -8.14
C PHE A 191 -10.43 -17.30 -8.94
N LEU A 192 -10.72 -17.77 -10.16
CA LEU A 192 -9.77 -18.47 -11.02
C LEU A 192 -9.07 -19.68 -10.34
N GLY A 193 -9.81 -20.49 -9.57
CA GLY A 193 -9.25 -21.67 -8.91
C GLY A 193 -8.46 -21.40 -7.63
N VAL A 194 -8.47 -20.16 -7.12
CA VAL A 194 -7.70 -19.75 -5.94
C VAL A 194 -8.62 -19.11 -4.89
N ASN A 195 -8.36 -19.41 -3.62
CA ASN A 195 -9.05 -18.79 -2.50
C ASN A 195 -8.70 -17.30 -2.38
N MET A 196 -9.72 -16.44 -2.30
CA MET A 196 -9.62 -14.98 -2.18
C MET A 196 -10.17 -14.45 -0.85
N ASP A 197 -10.47 -15.31 0.13
CA ASP A 197 -11.09 -14.89 1.40
C ASP A 197 -10.24 -13.85 2.12
N VAL A 198 -8.94 -14.10 2.26
CA VAL A 198 -8.00 -13.18 2.92
C VAL A 198 -7.94 -11.84 2.20
N ILE A 199 -7.87 -11.86 0.86
CA ILE A 199 -7.87 -10.64 0.04
C ILE A 199 -9.20 -9.88 0.16
N GLY A 200 -10.32 -10.61 0.21
CA GLY A 200 -11.66 -10.05 0.42
C GLY A 200 -11.81 -9.38 1.79
N VAL A 201 -11.29 -9.98 2.84
CA VAL A 201 -11.28 -9.40 4.19
C VAL A 201 -10.37 -8.17 4.23
N LEU A 202 -9.15 -8.23 3.67
CA LEU A 202 -8.24 -7.08 3.57
C LEU A 202 -8.85 -5.91 2.79
N LEU A 203 -9.56 -6.19 1.69
CA LEU A 203 -10.24 -5.17 0.90
C LEU A 203 -11.39 -4.53 1.68
N SER A 204 -12.19 -5.34 2.38
CA SER A 204 -13.26 -4.87 3.25
C SER A 204 -12.73 -4.04 4.43
N PHE A 205 -11.58 -4.45 4.98
CA PHE A 205 -10.87 -3.70 6.01
C PHE A 205 -10.40 -2.33 5.49
N LEU A 206 -9.78 -2.29 4.31
CA LEU A 206 -9.40 -1.04 3.65
C LEU A 206 -10.61 -0.12 3.45
N GLU A 207 -11.72 -0.65 2.94
CA GLU A 207 -12.94 0.13 2.73
C GLU A 207 -13.47 0.72 4.04
N LYS A 208 -13.52 -0.04 5.13
CA LYS A 208 -13.88 0.47 6.46
C LYS A 208 -12.94 1.60 6.92
N ARG A 209 -11.62 1.40 6.77
CA ARG A 209 -10.60 2.40 7.15
C ARG A 209 -10.67 3.68 6.32
N LEU A 210 -11.08 3.62 5.05
CA LEU A 210 -11.27 4.81 4.21
C LEU A 210 -12.41 5.73 4.69
N HIS A 211 -13.34 5.23 5.51
CA HIS A 211 -14.36 6.08 6.14
C HIS A 211 -13.81 6.91 7.32
N GLN A 212 -12.64 6.52 7.85
CA GLN A 212 -11.98 7.26 8.92
C GLN A 212 -11.17 8.42 8.31
N THR A 213 -11.61 9.66 8.51
CA THR A 213 -10.95 10.84 7.93
C THR A 213 -9.65 11.23 8.64
N HIS A 214 -9.42 10.72 9.86
CA HIS A 214 -8.25 11.01 10.67
C HIS A 214 -7.18 9.92 10.52
N ARG A 215 -5.90 10.32 10.52
CA ARG A 215 -4.72 9.43 10.46
C ARG A 215 -4.73 8.43 9.29
N LEU A 216 -5.28 8.83 8.14
CA LEU A 216 -5.33 8.01 6.93
C LEU A 216 -3.98 7.37 6.58
N LYS A 217 -2.87 8.10 6.73
CA LYS A 217 -1.53 7.55 6.47
C LYS A 217 -1.27 6.24 7.20
N GLU A 218 -1.48 6.22 8.52
CA GLU A 218 -1.23 5.05 9.35
C GLU A 218 -2.30 3.98 9.15
N SER A 219 -3.53 4.39 8.83
CA SER A 219 -4.68 3.49 8.73
C SER A 219 -4.81 2.75 7.39
N VAL A 220 -4.51 3.40 6.26
CA VAL A 220 -4.74 2.83 4.91
C VAL A 220 -3.47 2.48 4.14
N ALA A 221 -2.34 3.15 4.39
CA ALA A 221 -1.12 2.89 3.63
C ALA A 221 -0.59 1.45 3.78
N PRO A 222 -0.60 0.83 4.98
CA PRO A 222 -0.18 -0.57 5.15
C PRO A 222 -1.07 -1.53 4.37
N ALA A 223 -2.40 -1.36 4.45
CA ALA A 223 -3.37 -2.19 3.73
C ALA A 223 -3.19 -2.08 2.20
N LEU A 224 -3.06 -0.84 1.69
CA LEU A 224 -2.82 -0.60 0.27
C LEU A 224 -1.50 -1.22 -0.19
N SER A 225 -0.44 -1.13 0.61
CA SER A 225 0.86 -1.70 0.26
C SER A 225 0.78 -3.23 0.18
N VAL A 226 0.22 -3.90 1.18
CA VAL A 226 0.04 -5.37 1.15
C VAL A 226 -0.80 -5.81 -0.04
N LEU A 227 -1.95 -5.18 -0.29
CA LEU A 227 -2.83 -5.50 -1.43
C LEU A 227 -2.13 -5.26 -2.78
N THR A 228 -1.33 -4.19 -2.89
CA THR A 228 -0.55 -3.88 -4.09
C THR A 228 0.44 -4.98 -4.40
N GLU A 229 1.19 -5.44 -3.39
CA GLU A 229 2.22 -6.45 -3.57
C GLU A 229 1.62 -7.82 -3.88
N CYS A 230 0.52 -8.21 -3.21
CA CYS A 230 -0.24 -9.39 -3.58
C CYS A 230 -0.74 -9.34 -5.03
N ALA A 231 -1.24 -8.18 -5.49
CA ALA A 231 -1.69 -7.99 -6.87
C ALA A 231 -0.54 -7.98 -7.90
N ARG A 232 0.63 -7.48 -7.51
CA ARG A 232 1.81 -7.47 -8.36
C ARG A 232 2.28 -8.89 -8.64
N VAL A 233 2.41 -9.70 -7.59
CA VAL A 233 2.95 -11.07 -7.66
C VAL A 233 1.91 -12.06 -8.21
N HIS A 234 0.65 -11.97 -7.78
CA HIS A 234 -0.37 -12.99 -8.11
C HIS A 234 -1.43 -12.49 -9.09
N ARG A 235 -1.44 -13.08 -10.29
CA ARG A 235 -2.41 -12.77 -11.35
C ARG A 235 -3.88 -12.95 -10.92
N PRO A 236 -4.28 -14.03 -10.22
CA PRO A 236 -5.65 -14.18 -9.74
C PRO A 236 -6.07 -13.05 -8.79
N ALA A 237 -5.22 -12.71 -7.81
CA ALA A 237 -5.47 -11.62 -6.87
C ALA A 237 -5.61 -10.26 -7.60
N ARG A 238 -4.74 -9.97 -8.58
CA ARG A 238 -4.84 -8.75 -9.40
C ARG A 238 -6.17 -8.65 -10.14
N LYS A 239 -6.58 -9.72 -10.83
CA LYS A 239 -7.83 -9.74 -11.59
C LYS A 239 -9.05 -9.66 -10.67
N PHE A 240 -9.02 -10.34 -9.53
CA PHE A 240 -10.05 -10.24 -8.50
C PHE A 240 -10.17 -8.80 -7.98
N LEU A 241 -9.07 -8.20 -7.53
CA LEU A 241 -9.05 -6.82 -7.02
C LEU A 241 -9.44 -5.80 -8.09
N LYS A 242 -9.01 -5.98 -9.34
CA LYS A 242 -9.44 -5.13 -10.46
C LYS A 242 -10.95 -5.20 -10.65
N ALA A 243 -11.55 -6.39 -10.61
CA ALA A 243 -12.99 -6.55 -10.77
C ALA A 243 -13.79 -5.89 -9.63
N GLN A 244 -13.29 -5.96 -8.40
CA GLN A 244 -13.94 -5.36 -7.22
C GLN A 244 -13.74 -3.84 -7.13
N VAL A 245 -12.53 -3.35 -7.38
CA VAL A 245 -12.16 -1.94 -7.20
C VAL A 245 -12.42 -1.10 -8.45
N LEU A 246 -12.11 -1.63 -9.63
CA LEU A 246 -12.18 -0.94 -10.93
C LEU A 246 -13.09 -1.71 -11.91
N PRO A 247 -14.38 -1.90 -11.58
CA PRO A 247 -15.30 -2.58 -12.48
C PRO A 247 -15.39 -1.87 -13.84
N PRO A 248 -15.75 -2.57 -14.92
CA PRO A 248 -15.92 -1.97 -16.25
C PRO A 248 -16.79 -0.71 -16.20
N LEU A 249 -16.30 0.37 -16.83
CA LEU A 249 -16.91 1.70 -16.73
C LEU A 249 -18.26 1.73 -17.44
N ARG A 250 -19.35 2.00 -16.72
CA ARG A 250 -20.66 2.30 -17.32
C ARG A 250 -20.96 3.80 -17.28
N ASP A 251 -20.65 4.44 -16.15
CA ASP A 251 -20.74 5.89 -16.01
C ASP A 251 -19.42 6.56 -16.42
N VAL A 252 -19.50 7.36 -17.47
CA VAL A 252 -18.41 8.17 -18.04
C VAL A 252 -18.72 9.67 -17.99
N ARG A 253 -19.82 10.08 -17.36
CA ARG A 253 -20.24 11.49 -17.27
C ARG A 253 -19.75 12.15 -16.01
N THR A 254 -19.63 11.40 -14.93
CA THR A 254 -19.09 11.88 -13.65
C THR A 254 -17.57 11.83 -13.65
N ARG A 255 -16.93 12.71 -12.87
CA ARG A 255 -15.47 12.69 -12.72
C ARG A 255 -15.05 11.48 -11.90
N PRO A 256 -13.90 10.84 -12.18
CA PRO A 256 -13.42 9.67 -11.45
C PRO A 256 -13.31 9.85 -9.93
N GLU A 257 -12.99 11.05 -9.44
CA GLU A 257 -12.90 11.38 -8.02
C GLU A 257 -14.25 11.67 -7.33
N VAL A 258 -15.35 11.76 -8.08
CA VAL A 258 -16.68 12.09 -7.55
C VAL A 258 -17.53 10.83 -7.43
N GLY A 259 -18.02 10.55 -6.22
CA GLY A 259 -18.87 9.39 -5.92
C GLY A 259 -18.42 8.67 -4.65
N GLU A 260 -19.20 7.66 -4.25
CA GLU A 260 -18.99 6.91 -3.00
C GLU A 260 -18.48 5.48 -3.22
N LEU A 261 -18.24 5.07 -4.47
CA LEU A 261 -17.61 3.79 -4.75
C LEU A 261 -16.16 3.79 -4.28
N LEU A 262 -15.62 2.60 -4.00
CA LEU A 262 -14.23 2.42 -3.59
C LEU A 262 -13.24 3.06 -4.60
N ARG A 263 -13.50 2.91 -5.91
CA ARG A 263 -12.76 3.63 -6.97
C ARG A 263 -12.68 5.13 -6.68
N ASN A 264 -13.81 5.78 -6.44
CA ASN A 264 -13.85 7.24 -6.28
C ASN A 264 -13.07 7.66 -5.04
N LYS A 265 -13.23 6.93 -3.92
CA LYS A 265 -12.49 7.16 -2.67
C LYS A 265 -10.98 7.04 -2.89
N LEU A 266 -10.51 6.02 -3.61
CA LEU A 266 -9.09 5.84 -3.91
C LEU A 266 -8.54 6.89 -4.89
N VAL A 267 -9.31 7.29 -5.90
CA VAL A 267 -8.90 8.37 -6.82
C VAL A 267 -8.77 9.70 -6.08
N ARG A 268 -9.67 10.02 -5.12
CA ARG A 268 -9.53 11.18 -4.24
C ARG A 268 -8.21 11.17 -3.44
N LEU A 269 -7.72 9.99 -3.05
CA LEU A 269 -6.43 9.89 -2.34
C LEU A 269 -5.23 10.22 -3.22
N MET A 270 -5.32 10.09 -4.55
CA MET A 270 -4.21 10.39 -5.47
C MET A 270 -3.82 11.87 -5.47
N THR A 271 -4.70 12.76 -5.01
CA THR A 271 -4.47 14.19 -4.87
C THR A 271 -4.41 14.65 -3.41
N HIS A 272 -4.25 13.70 -2.47
CA HIS A 272 -4.10 14.00 -1.05
C HIS A 272 -2.80 14.77 -0.75
N LEU A 273 -2.81 15.58 0.32
CA LEU A 273 -1.67 16.42 0.72
C LEU A 273 -0.46 15.58 1.18
N ASP A 274 -0.71 14.46 1.85
CA ASP A 274 0.33 13.52 2.27
C ASP A 274 0.92 12.76 1.07
N THR A 275 2.25 12.86 0.91
CA THR A 275 2.98 12.29 -0.22
C THR A 275 3.03 10.77 -0.22
N ASP A 276 2.96 10.14 0.94
CA ASP A 276 2.95 8.68 1.04
C ASP A 276 1.58 8.13 0.67
N VAL A 277 0.51 8.73 1.20
CA VAL A 277 -0.88 8.33 0.89
C VAL A 277 -1.16 8.43 -0.61
N LYS A 278 -0.81 9.56 -1.24
CA LYS A 278 -1.04 9.73 -2.68
C LYS A 278 -0.26 8.72 -3.51
N ARG A 279 0.98 8.40 -3.10
CA ARG A 279 1.86 7.46 -3.80
C ARG A 279 1.32 6.04 -3.72
N VAL A 280 0.97 5.56 -2.51
CA VAL A 280 0.48 4.18 -2.34
C VAL A 280 -0.89 3.96 -2.99
N ALA A 281 -1.78 4.96 -2.96
CA ALA A 281 -3.08 4.87 -3.61
C ALA A 281 -2.95 4.82 -5.14
N ALA A 282 -2.11 5.71 -5.72
CA ALA A 282 -1.84 5.72 -7.14
C ALA A 282 -1.14 4.43 -7.61
N GLU A 283 -0.18 3.93 -6.82
CA GLU A 283 0.53 2.69 -7.10
C GLU A 283 -0.40 1.49 -7.16
N PHE A 284 -1.28 1.36 -6.16
CA PHE A 284 -2.27 0.29 -6.10
C PHE A 284 -3.14 0.26 -7.36
N LEU A 285 -3.73 1.40 -7.73
CA LEU A 285 -4.58 1.52 -8.92
C LEU A 285 -3.80 1.27 -10.22
N PHE A 286 -2.53 1.65 -10.28
CA PHE A 286 -1.67 1.40 -11.44
C PHE A 286 -1.36 -0.09 -11.62
N VAL A 287 -1.06 -0.81 -10.53
CA VAL A 287 -0.88 -2.27 -10.55
C VAL A 287 -2.18 -2.98 -10.95
N LEU A 288 -3.35 -2.55 -10.45
CA LEU A 288 -4.63 -3.12 -10.88
C LEU A 288 -4.92 -2.87 -12.37
N CYS A 289 -4.35 -1.82 -12.95
CA CYS A 289 -4.39 -1.55 -14.39
C CYS A 289 -3.34 -2.37 -15.17
N SER A 290 -2.67 -3.33 -14.54
CA SER A 290 -1.54 -4.10 -15.09
C SER A 290 -0.44 -3.18 -15.62
N GLU A 291 -0.19 -2.09 -14.88
CA GLU A 291 0.84 -1.08 -15.15
C GLU A 291 0.73 -0.43 -16.55
N SER A 292 -0.49 -0.43 -17.11
CA SER A 292 -0.80 0.16 -18.39
C SER A 292 -1.21 1.62 -18.22
N VAL A 293 -0.38 2.56 -18.68
CA VAL A 293 -0.68 4.00 -18.70
C VAL A 293 -2.05 4.34 -19.31
N PRO A 294 -2.44 3.86 -20.51
CA PRO A 294 -3.73 4.23 -21.10
C PRO A 294 -4.91 3.68 -20.28
N ARG A 295 -4.79 2.47 -19.73
CA ARG A 295 -5.83 1.89 -18.86
C ARG A 295 -5.93 2.65 -17.54
N PHE A 296 -4.79 3.03 -16.98
CA PHE A 296 -4.74 3.82 -15.75
C PHE A 296 -5.44 5.16 -15.94
N ILE A 297 -5.11 5.90 -17.01
CA ILE A 297 -5.76 7.17 -17.36
C ILE A 297 -7.27 6.99 -17.55
N LYS A 298 -7.71 5.91 -18.22
CA LYS A 298 -9.14 5.60 -18.39
C LYS A 298 -9.89 5.55 -17.06
N TYR A 299 -9.32 4.92 -16.03
CA TYR A 299 -9.99 4.74 -14.75
C TYR A 299 -9.82 5.90 -13.77
N THR A 300 -8.73 6.66 -13.85
CA THR A 300 -8.41 7.69 -12.86
C THR A 300 -8.50 9.12 -13.39
N GLY A 301 -8.48 9.32 -14.71
CA GLY A 301 -8.32 10.62 -15.35
C GLY A 301 -6.87 11.10 -15.29
N TYR A 302 -6.37 11.69 -16.38
CA TYR A 302 -4.97 12.09 -16.48
C TYR A 302 -4.57 13.12 -15.42
N GLY A 303 -5.47 14.04 -15.04
CA GLY A 303 -5.20 15.03 -13.99
C GLY A 303 -4.81 14.39 -12.65
N ASN A 304 -5.50 13.32 -12.24
CA ASN A 304 -5.17 12.58 -11.02
C ASN A 304 -3.93 11.69 -11.23
N ALA A 305 -3.80 11.07 -12.40
CA ALA A 305 -2.70 10.18 -12.74
C ALA A 305 -1.33 10.87 -12.91
N ALA A 306 -1.31 12.15 -13.30
CA ALA A 306 -0.11 12.86 -13.73
C ALA A 306 1.01 12.82 -12.69
N GLY A 307 0.68 12.89 -11.40
CA GLY A 307 1.68 12.86 -10.32
C GLY A 307 2.48 11.55 -10.30
N LEU A 308 1.81 10.40 -10.45
CA LEU A 308 2.49 9.11 -10.52
C LEU A 308 3.26 8.94 -11.83
N LEU A 309 2.64 9.31 -12.96
CA LEU A 309 3.24 9.19 -14.28
C LEU A 309 4.52 10.03 -14.40
N ALA A 310 4.52 11.25 -13.86
CA ALA A 310 5.70 12.11 -13.82
C ALA A 310 6.79 11.52 -12.93
N ALA A 311 6.45 11.03 -11.74
CA ALA A 311 7.41 10.40 -10.82
C ALA A 311 8.09 9.15 -11.40
N ARG A 312 7.42 8.46 -12.34
CA ARG A 312 7.96 7.28 -13.03
C ARG A 312 8.55 7.56 -14.42
N GLY A 313 8.52 8.80 -14.90
CA GLY A 313 8.95 9.11 -16.27
C GLY A 313 8.07 8.44 -17.34
N LEU A 314 6.79 8.19 -17.05
CA LEU A 314 5.84 7.51 -17.94
C LEU A 314 4.89 8.48 -18.64
N MET A 315 5.16 9.79 -18.56
CA MET A 315 4.30 10.80 -19.17
C MET A 315 4.20 10.60 -20.69
N ALA A 316 5.29 10.17 -21.34
CA ALA A 316 5.34 9.92 -22.79
C ALA A 316 4.57 8.66 -23.24
N GLY A 317 3.82 8.01 -22.35
CA GLY A 317 3.03 6.81 -22.69
C GLY A 317 3.86 5.54 -22.86
N GLY A 318 5.13 5.57 -22.45
CA GLY A 318 6.00 4.39 -22.42
C GLY A 318 5.40 3.28 -21.56
N ARG A 319 5.59 2.03 -21.97
CA ARG A 319 5.32 0.86 -21.13
C ARG A 319 6.61 0.54 -20.37
N PRO A 320 6.58 0.31 -19.05
CA PRO A 320 7.66 -0.43 -18.42
C PRO A 320 7.79 -1.81 -19.11
N GLU A 321 9.01 -2.31 -19.31
CA GLU A 321 9.24 -3.65 -19.87
C GLU A 321 8.46 -4.70 -19.04
N GLY A 322 7.53 -5.39 -19.70
CA GLY A 322 6.35 -5.94 -19.03
C GLY A 322 6.47 -7.40 -18.57
N GLN A 323 6.25 -7.61 -17.27
CA GLN A 323 5.99 -8.92 -16.63
C GLN A 323 4.52 -9.38 -16.78
N TYR A 324 3.66 -8.60 -17.46
CA TYR A 324 2.22 -8.78 -17.49
C TYR A 324 1.72 -9.26 -18.85
N SER A 325 0.90 -10.30 -18.86
CA SER A 325 0.17 -10.75 -20.07
C SER A 325 -0.81 -9.68 -20.54
N GLU A 326 -1.05 -9.59 -21.85
CA GLU A 326 -2.14 -8.77 -22.39
C GLU A 326 -3.48 -9.18 -21.77
N ASP A 327 -4.12 -8.24 -21.07
CA ASP A 327 -5.45 -8.44 -20.48
C ASP A 327 -6.54 -8.12 -21.50
N GLU A 328 -7.66 -8.84 -21.41
CA GLU A 328 -8.87 -8.65 -22.22
C GLU A 328 -9.35 -7.19 -22.24
N ASP A 329 -9.95 -6.82 -23.37
CA ASP A 329 -10.62 -5.54 -23.54
C ASP A 329 -11.83 -5.47 -22.59
N THR A 330 -11.76 -4.57 -21.61
CA THR A 330 -12.83 -4.32 -20.63
C THR A 330 -13.67 -3.11 -21.01
N ASP A 331 -13.57 -2.61 -22.23
CA ASP A 331 -14.38 -1.51 -22.74
C ASP A 331 -15.83 -1.99 -22.89
N THR A 332 -16.72 -1.36 -22.13
CA THR A 332 -18.18 -1.52 -22.24
C THR A 332 -18.70 -0.83 -23.50
N ASP A 333 -19.91 -1.19 -23.94
CA ASP A 333 -20.52 -0.55 -25.11
C ASP A 333 -20.73 0.95 -24.86
N GLU A 334 -21.13 1.34 -23.64
CA GLU A 334 -21.30 2.75 -23.26
C GLU A 334 -19.96 3.51 -23.32
N TYR A 335 -18.86 2.88 -22.90
CA TYR A 335 -17.53 3.50 -22.97
C TYR A 335 -17.07 3.64 -24.43
N LYS A 336 -17.30 2.64 -25.28
CA LYS A 336 -16.91 2.67 -26.70
C LYS A 336 -17.60 3.80 -27.45
N GLU A 337 -18.89 4.01 -27.20
CA GLU A 337 -19.66 5.12 -27.80
C GLU A 337 -19.16 6.49 -27.33
N ALA A 338 -18.84 6.61 -26.03
CA ALA A 338 -18.43 7.87 -25.43
C ALA A 338 -16.95 8.21 -25.63
N LYS A 339 -16.10 7.24 -25.99
CA LYS A 339 -14.63 7.35 -26.01
C LYS A 339 -14.11 8.58 -26.73
N ALA A 340 -14.73 8.96 -27.85
CA ALA A 340 -14.35 10.12 -28.65
C ALA A 340 -14.67 11.48 -27.98
N SER A 341 -15.59 11.48 -27.02
CA SER A 341 -16.08 12.68 -26.32
C SER A 341 -15.57 12.79 -24.89
N ILE A 342 -14.78 11.82 -24.40
CA ILE A 342 -14.18 11.86 -23.06
C ILE A 342 -12.93 12.76 -23.10
N ASN A 343 -12.91 13.77 -22.23
CA ASN A 343 -11.71 14.56 -22.01
C ASN A 343 -10.69 13.74 -21.21
N PRO A 344 -9.47 13.47 -21.74
CA PRO A 344 -8.47 12.65 -21.06
C PRO A 344 -8.03 13.23 -19.71
N VAL A 345 -8.05 14.56 -19.55
CA VAL A 345 -7.63 15.26 -18.33
C VAL A 345 -8.62 15.02 -17.20
N THR A 346 -9.91 15.23 -17.47
CA THR A 346 -10.98 15.15 -16.47
C THR A 346 -11.59 13.77 -16.36
N GLY A 347 -11.33 12.87 -17.32
CA GLY A 347 -11.85 11.50 -17.33
C GLY A 347 -13.37 11.39 -17.51
N ARG A 348 -14.03 12.46 -17.97
CA ARG A 348 -15.48 12.52 -18.20
C ARG A 348 -15.81 13.00 -19.61
N VAL A 349 -17.02 12.68 -20.05
CA VAL A 349 -17.63 13.29 -21.24
C VAL A 349 -17.92 14.75 -20.94
N GLU A 350 -17.38 15.65 -21.77
CA GLU A 350 -17.68 17.08 -21.70
C GLU A 350 -18.51 17.46 -22.92
N GLU A 351 -19.53 18.28 -22.69
CA GLU A 351 -20.24 18.91 -23.80
C GLU A 351 -19.24 19.80 -24.54
N LYS A 352 -19.22 19.70 -25.87
CA LYS A 352 -18.37 20.55 -26.68
C LYS A 352 -18.76 22.01 -26.39
N PRO A 353 -17.82 22.84 -25.91
CA PRO A 353 -18.13 24.25 -25.70
C PRO A 353 -18.61 24.85 -27.03
N PRO A 354 -19.51 25.85 -26.99
CA PRO A 354 -19.89 26.57 -28.21
C PRO A 354 -18.64 27.11 -28.88
N ASP A 355 -18.59 27.06 -30.22
CA ASP A 355 -17.42 27.53 -30.95
C ASP A 355 -17.27 29.04 -30.68
N PRO A 356 -16.16 29.48 -30.05
CA PRO A 356 -15.94 30.90 -29.75
C PRO A 356 -15.95 31.79 -30.99
N THR A 357 -15.74 31.19 -32.17
CA THR A 357 -15.70 31.86 -33.47
C THR A 357 -17.02 31.79 -34.23
N GLU A 358 -18.07 31.22 -33.62
CA GLU A 358 -19.41 31.13 -34.18
C GLU A 358 -20.00 32.54 -34.31
N GLY A 359 -20.37 32.94 -35.53
CA GLY A 359 -20.88 34.28 -35.83
C GLY A 359 -19.83 35.34 -36.20
N MET A 360 -18.52 34.99 -36.19
CA MET A 360 -17.45 35.88 -36.68
C MET A 360 -17.22 35.73 -38.18
N THR A 361 -16.92 36.83 -38.89
CA THR A 361 -16.46 36.79 -40.29
C THR A 361 -15.03 36.27 -40.38
N GLU A 362 -14.60 35.77 -41.54
CA GLU A 362 -13.20 35.29 -41.71
C GLU A 362 -12.16 36.35 -41.37
N GLU A 363 -12.38 37.60 -41.77
CA GLU A 363 -11.50 38.73 -41.43
C GLU A 363 -11.41 38.98 -39.91
N GLN A 364 -12.52 38.80 -39.19
CA GLN A 364 -12.52 38.91 -37.72
C GLN A 364 -11.74 37.77 -37.06
N LYS A 365 -11.89 36.54 -37.59
CA LYS A 365 -11.13 35.38 -37.11
C LYS A 365 -9.63 35.58 -37.31
N GLU A 366 -9.21 36.10 -38.46
CA GLU A 366 -7.80 36.43 -38.74
C GLU A 366 -7.26 37.51 -37.79
N HIS A 367 -8.04 38.56 -37.55
CA HIS A 367 -7.64 39.64 -36.64
C HIS A 367 -7.47 39.14 -35.20
N GLU A 368 -8.38 38.28 -34.73
CA GLU A 368 -8.30 37.69 -33.40
C GLU A 368 -7.14 36.69 -33.28
N ALA A 369 -6.88 35.88 -34.31
CA ALA A 369 -5.72 35.01 -34.36
C ALA A 369 -4.40 35.80 -34.27
N MET A 370 -4.28 36.90 -35.01
CA MET A 370 -3.08 37.75 -34.98
C MET A 370 -2.90 38.43 -33.62
N LYS A 371 -4.00 38.80 -32.97
CA LYS A 371 -4.00 39.31 -31.59
C LYS A 371 -3.51 38.26 -30.61
N LEU A 372 -3.97 37.01 -30.71
CA LEU A 372 -3.52 35.89 -29.86
C LEU A 372 -2.03 35.60 -30.05
N VAL A 373 -1.53 35.55 -31.29
CA VAL A 373 -0.10 35.37 -31.59
C VAL A 373 0.73 36.47 -30.93
N THR A 374 0.29 37.73 -31.03
CA THR A 374 0.97 38.86 -30.40
C THR A 374 0.99 38.74 -28.87
N MET A 375 -0.09 38.25 -28.27
CA MET A 375 -0.13 37.98 -26.83
C MET A 375 0.82 36.84 -26.42
N PHE A 376 0.84 35.73 -27.17
CA PHE A 376 1.75 34.61 -26.90
C PHE A 376 3.22 35.01 -27.02
N ASP A 377 3.59 35.76 -28.06
CA ASP A 377 4.95 36.27 -28.26
C ASP A 377 5.37 37.19 -27.11
N ARG A 378 4.49 38.09 -26.67
CA ARG A 378 4.76 38.98 -25.52
C ARG A 378 4.97 38.20 -24.23
N LEU A 379 4.11 37.22 -23.94
CA LEU A 379 4.23 36.37 -22.75
C LEU A 379 5.51 35.52 -22.76
N SER A 380 5.87 34.98 -23.92
CA SER A 380 7.08 34.18 -24.10
C SER A 380 8.36 35.01 -23.95
N ARG A 381 8.43 36.19 -24.59
CA ARG A 381 9.59 37.12 -24.47
C ARG A 381 9.82 37.59 -23.04
N HIS A 382 8.76 37.81 -22.29
CA HIS A 382 8.83 38.22 -20.89
C HIS A 382 9.08 37.04 -19.93
N ARG A 383 9.28 35.82 -20.45
CA ARG A 383 9.43 34.57 -19.69
C ARG A 383 8.29 34.32 -18.68
N VAL A 384 7.10 34.83 -18.99
CA VAL A 384 5.89 34.54 -18.21
C VAL A 384 5.40 33.13 -18.52
N ILE A 385 5.55 32.69 -19.77
CA ILE A 385 5.28 31.33 -20.21
C ILE A 385 6.51 30.72 -20.86
N GLN A 386 6.77 29.44 -20.58
CA GLN A 386 7.82 28.66 -21.22
C GLN A 386 7.19 27.41 -21.85
N PRO A 387 7.34 27.21 -23.18
CA PRO A 387 6.93 25.97 -23.82
C PRO A 387 7.74 24.79 -23.25
N MET A 388 7.04 23.80 -22.72
CA MET A 388 7.63 22.56 -22.21
C MET A 388 7.35 21.43 -23.20
N GLY A 389 8.32 20.54 -23.34
CA GLY A 389 8.23 19.30 -24.09
C GLY A 389 8.46 18.09 -23.19
N MET A 390 8.31 16.91 -23.76
CA MET A 390 8.55 15.64 -23.07
C MET A 390 9.84 15.06 -23.63
N SER A 391 10.79 14.72 -22.77
CA SER A 391 12.00 14.04 -23.20
C SER A 391 11.67 12.62 -23.68
N PRO A 392 12.55 11.99 -24.49
CA PRO A 392 12.48 10.56 -24.80
C PRO A 392 12.46 9.67 -23.54
N ARG A 393 12.96 10.18 -22.41
CA ARG A 393 12.93 9.54 -21.09
C ARG A 393 11.63 9.79 -20.30
N GLY A 394 10.65 10.43 -20.91
CA GLY A 394 9.32 10.71 -20.35
C GLY A 394 9.30 11.71 -19.19
N GLN A 395 10.32 12.56 -19.09
CA GLN A 395 10.39 13.68 -18.14
C GLN A 395 9.96 14.99 -18.81
N LEU A 396 9.46 15.94 -18.03
CA LEU A 396 9.13 17.29 -18.50
C LEU A 396 10.42 18.13 -18.60
N THR A 397 10.72 18.62 -19.80
CA THR A 397 11.87 19.51 -20.08
C THR A 397 11.43 20.67 -20.98
N SER A 398 12.31 21.61 -21.30
CA SER A 398 11.95 22.69 -22.23
C SER A 398 11.66 22.10 -23.61
N LEU A 399 10.78 22.74 -24.41
CA LEU A 399 10.46 22.23 -25.75
C LEU A 399 11.73 22.13 -26.63
N GLN A 400 12.66 23.07 -26.48
CA GLN A 400 13.92 23.08 -27.21
C GLN A 400 14.79 21.87 -26.83
N ASP A 401 14.91 21.59 -25.54
CA ASP A 401 15.72 20.46 -25.04
C ASP A 401 15.07 19.12 -25.43
N ALA A 402 13.74 19.01 -25.30
CA ALA A 402 12.99 17.82 -25.73
C ALA A 402 13.20 17.53 -27.22
N MET A 403 13.18 18.57 -28.06
CA MET A 403 13.43 18.43 -29.50
C MET A 403 14.88 17.98 -29.77
N CYS A 404 15.87 18.56 -29.09
CA CYS A 404 17.28 18.16 -29.23
C CYS A 404 17.49 16.70 -28.84
N GLU A 405 17.00 16.30 -27.65
CA GLU A 405 17.12 14.93 -27.17
C GLU A 405 16.42 13.91 -28.08
N THR A 406 15.27 14.28 -28.67
CA THR A 406 14.56 13.41 -29.60
C THR A 406 15.32 13.25 -30.93
N MET A 407 15.94 14.32 -31.43
CA MET A 407 16.79 14.26 -32.62
C MET A 407 18.06 13.42 -32.38
N GLU A 408 18.69 13.54 -31.21
CA GLU A 408 19.85 12.73 -30.81
C GLU A 408 19.50 11.24 -30.65
N ALA A 409 18.31 10.93 -30.12
CA ALA A 409 17.83 9.55 -30.00
C ALA A 409 17.54 8.90 -31.37
N GLN A 410 17.02 9.67 -32.34
CA GLN A 410 16.79 9.19 -33.70
C GLN A 410 18.09 8.94 -34.47
N LEU A 411 19.11 9.80 -34.27
CA LEU A 411 20.44 9.65 -34.87
C LEU A 411 21.28 8.49 -34.29
N SER A 412 20.95 8.02 -33.09
CA SER A 412 21.64 6.89 -32.44
C SER A 412 20.96 5.54 -32.67
N SER A 413 19.76 5.54 -33.28
CA SER A 413 18.99 4.33 -33.61
C SER A 413 19.13 3.86 -35.07
N ASP A 414 19.95 4.52 -35.89
CA ASP A 414 20.28 4.03 -37.23
C ASP A 414 21.23 2.82 -37.14
N PRO A 415 20.87 1.63 -37.67
CA PRO A 415 21.74 0.48 -37.67
C PRO A 415 22.71 0.59 -38.85
N ASP A 416 23.83 1.27 -38.66
CA ASP A 416 25.00 1.01 -39.48
C ASP A 416 25.65 -0.28 -38.97
N SER A 417 25.41 -1.40 -39.66
CA SER A 417 26.42 -2.40 -40.09
C SER A 417 25.76 -3.76 -40.42
N ASP A 418 25.36 -3.95 -41.66
CA ASP A 418 25.58 -5.24 -42.33
C ASP A 418 26.80 -5.05 -43.24
N PRO A 419 27.94 -5.73 -42.98
CA PRO A 419 28.94 -5.97 -43.99
C PRO A 419 28.83 -7.42 -44.50
N ASP A 420 28.48 -7.51 -45.79
CA ASP A 420 28.67 -8.59 -46.78
C ASP A 420 28.16 -10.03 -46.51
#